data_AF-A0A0J5QEU3-F1
#
_entry.id   AF-A0A0J5QEU3-F1
#
_cell.length_a   1.000
_cell.length_b   1.000
_cell.length_c   1.000
_cell.angle_alpha   90.00
_cell.angle_beta   90.00
_cell.angle_gamma   90.00
#
_symmetry.space_group_name_H-M   'P 1'
#
loop_
_entity.id
_entity.type
_entity.pdbx_description
1 polymer ?
#
loop_
_entity_poly.entity_id
_entity_poly.type
_entity_poly.pdbx_seq_one_letter_code
_entity_poly.pdbx_strand_id
1 'polypeptide(L)'
;MFKKFLSILFFGLPIPASSEVVQVWVMVDYLSAPFPIDSRIEVFKNGQLMGNVKGQQTGMFRYTFDLDTCEGDIRFRVISDSPAFKIDPEYYDCKSPDVMVMAEISTIYASVEVDAQPQTSGIYTQWINTALTTDQAVLAAMGAQANGNQIAIFQALSTGDMGEVAFYANENAALARKAAQTSAALGYATLSYDSGYRAMGLDPESAVPLVMLDASQNNIPVLTDAGGAILQKFNQTAVTTSSVQWTGATTRALRFIPADPQQTGLLQIDSAEQAARLVFDPSGRALLPAPDS
;
A
#
# COMPACT_ATOMS: atom_id res chain seq x y z
N MET A 1 -10.52 17.07 -8.94
CA MET A 1 -9.59 15.99 -9.31
C MET A 1 -8.18 16.58 -9.31
N PHE A 2 -7.42 16.37 -8.23
CA PHE A 2 -6.06 16.92 -8.11
C PHE A 2 -5.07 15.93 -8.72
N LYS A 3 -4.43 16.32 -9.84
CA LYS A 3 -3.32 15.56 -10.41
C LYS A 3 -2.13 15.66 -9.44
N LYS A 4 -1.59 14.51 -9.01
CA LYS A 4 -0.34 14.44 -8.22
C LYS A 4 0.82 14.55 -9.21
N PHE A 5 1.79 15.43 -8.96
CA PHE A 5 2.86 15.75 -9.91
C PHE A 5 4.24 15.55 -9.28
N LEU A 6 5.18 15.04 -10.08
CA LEU A 6 6.60 15.36 -9.97
C LEU A 6 6.81 16.61 -10.82
N SER A 7 7.17 17.75 -10.21
CA SER A 7 7.48 18.97 -10.97
C SER A 7 8.98 19.04 -11.23
N ILE A 8 9.40 18.65 -12.44
CA ILE A 8 10.74 18.97 -12.94
C ILE A 8 10.67 20.38 -13.54
N LEU A 9 11.20 21.38 -12.82
CA LEU A 9 11.20 22.78 -13.23
C LEU A 9 12.53 23.15 -13.90
N PHE A 10 12.50 23.61 -15.14
CA PHE A 10 13.68 24.02 -15.90
C PHE A 10 13.92 25.53 -15.74
N PHE A 11 15.18 25.96 -15.79
CA PHE A 11 15.53 27.38 -15.94
C PHE A 11 16.48 27.52 -17.13
N GLY A 12 15.93 27.75 -18.32
CA GLY A 12 16.72 28.19 -19.47
C GLY A 12 16.98 29.69 -19.39
N LEU A 13 17.75 30.16 -18.40
CA LEU A 13 18.21 31.56 -18.42
C LEU A 13 19.39 31.64 -19.39
N PRO A 14 19.30 32.37 -20.52
CA PRO A 14 20.51 32.83 -21.17
C PRO A 14 21.23 33.76 -20.19
N ILE A 15 22.30 33.26 -19.57
CA ILE A 15 23.23 34.13 -18.84
C ILE A 15 23.82 35.08 -19.90
N PRO A 16 23.89 36.40 -19.65
CA PRO A 16 24.21 37.37 -20.69
C PRO A 16 25.55 37.07 -21.38
N ALA A 17 25.46 36.89 -22.70
CA ALA A 17 26.46 37.14 -23.74
C ALA A 17 27.85 36.48 -23.69
N SER A 18 28.16 35.55 -22.78
CA SER A 18 29.46 34.83 -22.85
C SER A 18 29.48 33.39 -22.34
N SER A 19 28.34 32.75 -22.06
CA SER A 19 28.34 31.33 -21.67
C SER A 19 27.46 30.51 -22.59
N GLU A 20 28.13 29.67 -23.39
CA GLU A 20 27.60 28.60 -24.25
C GLU A 20 27.03 27.47 -23.40
N VAL A 21 26.10 27.74 -22.46
CA VAL A 21 25.69 26.73 -21.48
C VAL A 21 24.18 26.77 -21.20
N VAL A 22 23.53 25.61 -21.28
CA VAL A 22 22.17 25.32 -20.80
C VAL A 22 22.24 24.72 -19.39
N GLN A 23 21.41 25.20 -18.48
CA GLN A 23 21.24 24.58 -17.16
C GLN A 23 19.88 23.90 -17.08
N VAL A 24 19.87 22.67 -16.59
CA VAL A 24 18.67 21.90 -16.29
C VAL A 24 18.59 21.68 -14.81
N TRP A 25 17.42 21.92 -14.24
CA TRP A 25 17.13 21.64 -12.85
C TRP A 25 16.09 20.52 -12.78
N VAL A 26 16.39 19.50 -12.00
CA VAL A 26 15.44 18.45 -11.66
C VAL A 26 15.03 18.71 -10.23
N MET A 27 13.78 19.10 -10.04
CA MET A 27 13.21 19.24 -8.71
C MET A 27 12.42 17.98 -8.39
N VAL A 28 12.77 17.35 -7.27
CA VAL A 28 12.06 16.17 -6.76
C VAL A 28 11.44 16.56 -5.44
N ASP A 29 10.11 16.62 -5.44
CA ASP A 29 9.32 16.92 -4.26
C ASP A 29 8.22 15.86 -4.08
N TYR A 30 8.04 15.41 -2.85
CA TYR A 30 7.07 14.38 -2.49
C TYR A 30 5.92 15.03 -1.73
N LEU A 31 4.91 15.51 -2.46
CA LEU A 31 3.74 16.13 -1.83
C LEU A 31 2.86 15.13 -1.04
N SER A 32 2.97 13.82 -1.29
CA SER A 32 2.09 12.83 -0.62
C SER A 32 2.60 11.39 -0.51
N ALA A 33 3.64 10.99 -1.24
CA ALA A 33 4.29 9.68 -1.11
C ALA A 33 5.72 9.72 -1.69
N PRO A 34 6.69 9.02 -1.09
CA PRO A 34 8.03 8.89 -1.67
C PRO A 34 7.96 8.08 -2.97
N PHE A 35 8.80 8.42 -3.96
CA PHE A 35 9.00 7.58 -5.14
C PHE A 35 9.57 6.20 -4.70
N PRO A 36 9.28 5.10 -5.41
CA PRO A 36 9.81 3.79 -5.06
C PRO A 36 11.36 3.79 -5.01
N ILE A 37 11.93 2.97 -4.12
CA ILE A 37 13.38 2.95 -3.81
C ILE A 37 14.24 2.74 -5.06
N ASP A 38 13.78 1.90 -5.98
CA ASP A 38 14.50 1.53 -7.20
C ASP A 38 14.22 2.46 -8.39
N SER A 39 13.33 3.44 -8.20
CA SER A 39 13.00 4.40 -9.24
C SER A 39 14.09 5.47 -9.38
N ARG A 40 14.30 5.96 -10.59
CA ARG A 40 15.27 7.03 -10.88
C ARG A 40 14.85 7.86 -12.08
N ILE A 41 15.24 9.12 -12.06
CA ILE A 41 15.12 10.05 -13.19
C ILE A 41 16.49 10.08 -13.86
N GLU A 42 16.57 9.60 -15.09
CA GLU A 42 17.77 9.66 -15.91
C GLU A 42 17.70 10.85 -16.88
N VAL A 43 18.79 11.60 -16.95
CA VAL A 43 18.93 12.78 -17.82
C VAL A 43 19.90 12.45 -18.93
N PHE A 44 19.46 12.59 -20.19
CA PHE A 44 20.25 12.30 -21.38
C PHE A 44 20.46 13.54 -22.23
N LYS A 45 21.65 13.66 -22.84
CA LYS A 45 21.97 14.63 -23.89
C LYS A 45 22.47 13.86 -25.11
N ASN A 46 21.83 14.04 -26.27
CA ASN A 46 22.20 13.33 -27.52
C ASN A 46 22.35 11.81 -27.35
N GLY A 47 21.50 11.20 -26.51
CA GLY A 47 21.54 9.76 -26.21
C GLY A 47 22.56 9.32 -25.16
N GLN A 48 23.42 10.22 -24.66
CA GLN A 48 24.37 9.92 -23.59
C GLN A 48 23.76 10.23 -22.21
N LEU A 49 23.89 9.29 -21.27
CA LEU A 49 23.48 9.51 -19.87
C LEU A 49 24.41 10.52 -19.21
N MET A 50 23.83 11.63 -18.76
CA MET A 50 24.55 12.73 -18.11
C MET A 50 24.49 12.63 -16.59
N GLY A 51 23.43 12.01 -16.07
CA GLY A 51 23.29 11.72 -14.65
C GLY A 51 21.92 11.16 -14.32
N ASN A 52 21.72 10.82 -13.06
CA ASN A 52 20.43 10.42 -12.54
C ASN A 52 20.16 10.98 -11.15
N VAL A 53 18.88 11.06 -10.82
CA VAL A 53 18.37 11.35 -9.48
C VAL A 53 17.63 10.12 -8.99
N LYS A 54 17.99 9.58 -7.83
CA LYS A 54 17.28 8.44 -7.25
C LYS A 54 15.95 8.89 -6.67
N GLY A 55 14.94 8.04 -6.76
CA GLY A 55 13.56 8.28 -6.31
C GLY A 55 13.38 8.42 -4.80
N GLN A 56 14.44 8.32 -4.00
CA GLN A 56 14.39 8.67 -2.57
C GLN A 56 14.96 10.07 -2.29
N GLN A 57 15.62 10.68 -3.26
CA GLN A 57 16.26 11.97 -3.08
C GLN A 57 15.22 13.07 -3.29
N THR A 58 15.09 13.98 -2.32
CA THR A 58 14.31 15.22 -2.44
C THR A 58 15.24 16.40 -2.67
N GLY A 59 14.76 17.42 -3.36
CA GLY A 59 15.47 18.69 -3.54
C GLY A 59 15.69 19.02 -5.00
N MET A 60 16.63 19.93 -5.25
CA MET A 60 16.89 20.48 -6.56
C MET A 60 18.27 20.02 -7.05
N PHE A 61 18.30 19.35 -8.20
CA PHE A 61 19.50 18.79 -8.80
C PHE A 61 19.83 19.54 -10.08
N ARG A 62 21.05 20.06 -10.19
CA ARG A 62 21.48 20.87 -11.35
C ARG A 62 22.35 20.05 -12.29
N TYR A 63 22.02 20.10 -13.57
CA TYR A 63 22.82 19.61 -14.68
C TYR A 63 23.17 20.78 -15.61
N THR A 64 24.38 20.75 -16.17
CA THR A 64 24.94 21.84 -16.98
C THR A 64 25.40 21.25 -18.31
N PHE A 65 25.02 21.88 -19.42
CA PHE A 65 25.30 21.40 -20.78
C PHE A 65 25.87 22.48 -21.65
N ASP A 66 26.95 22.21 -22.37
CA ASP A 66 27.48 23.18 -23.33
C ASP A 66 26.59 23.26 -24.58
N LEU A 67 26.24 24.47 -25.02
CA LEU A 67 25.38 24.78 -26.16
C LEU A 67 26.03 24.36 -27.48
N ASP A 68 27.35 24.48 -27.59
CA ASP A 68 28.13 24.09 -28.77
C ASP A 68 28.02 22.60 -29.13
N THR A 69 27.57 21.78 -28.18
CA THR A 69 27.35 20.34 -28.35
C THR A 69 25.87 19.94 -28.20
N CYS A 70 24.96 20.91 -28.07
CA CYS A 70 23.51 20.70 -27.92
C CYS A 70 22.79 20.81 -29.28
N GLU A 71 23.28 20.08 -30.30
CA GLU A 71 22.64 20.05 -31.63
C GLU A 71 21.36 19.18 -31.68
N GLY A 72 21.00 18.48 -30.58
CA GLY A 72 19.86 17.55 -30.53
C GLY A 72 19.02 17.66 -29.25
N ASP A 73 18.02 16.77 -29.12
CA ASP A 73 17.06 16.80 -28.01
C ASP A 73 17.69 16.43 -26.66
N ILE A 74 17.32 17.16 -25.60
CA ILE A 74 17.53 16.70 -24.22
C ILE A 74 16.38 15.73 -23.90
N ARG A 75 16.73 14.51 -23.50
CA ARG A 75 15.74 13.47 -23.18
C ARG A 75 15.75 13.17 -21.69
N PHE A 76 14.56 13.16 -21.11
CA PHE A 76 14.34 12.66 -19.76
C PHE A 76 13.73 11.27 -19.86
N ARG A 77 14.28 10.34 -19.10
CA ARG A 77 13.69 9.02 -18.93
C ARG A 77 13.51 8.80 -17.46
N VAL A 78 12.27 8.66 -17.03
CA VAL A 78 12.00 8.16 -15.69
C VAL A 78 11.90 6.65 -15.78
N ILE A 79 12.75 5.97 -15.01
CA ILE A 79 12.70 4.53 -14.85
C ILE A 79 12.06 4.28 -13.50
N SER A 80 10.90 3.64 -13.53
CA SER A 80 10.26 3.11 -12.33
C SER A 80 9.98 1.64 -12.56
N ASP A 81 10.43 0.81 -11.63
CA ASP A 81 10.03 -0.59 -11.56
C ASP A 81 8.61 -0.75 -10.97
N SER A 82 7.98 0.38 -10.59
CA SER A 82 6.61 0.40 -10.12
C SER A 82 5.64 0.54 -11.31
N PRO A 83 4.67 -0.38 -11.46
CA PRO A 83 3.62 -0.24 -12.47
C PRO A 83 2.66 0.94 -12.20
N ALA A 84 2.79 1.63 -11.05
CA ALA A 84 1.97 2.78 -10.65
C ALA A 84 2.32 4.08 -11.39
N PHE A 85 3.53 4.19 -11.93
CA PHE A 85 3.98 5.38 -12.63
C PHE A 85 4.17 5.06 -14.10
N LYS A 86 3.38 5.73 -14.95
CA LYS A 86 3.60 5.69 -16.41
C LYS A 86 4.10 7.05 -16.83
N ILE A 87 5.31 7.10 -17.36
CA ILE A 87 5.94 8.35 -17.77
C ILE A 87 6.42 8.13 -19.19
N ASP A 88 5.69 8.68 -20.14
CA ASP A 88 6.08 8.62 -21.55
C ASP A 88 7.35 9.48 -21.72
N PRO A 89 8.36 9.01 -22.48
CA PRO A 89 9.58 9.78 -22.69
C PRO A 89 9.24 11.07 -23.44
N GLU A 90 9.55 12.22 -22.84
CA GLU A 90 9.37 13.53 -23.45
C GLU A 90 10.69 14.05 -24.04
N TYR A 91 10.56 14.78 -25.15
CA TYR A 91 11.67 15.29 -25.96
C TYR A 91 11.56 16.81 -26.02
N TYR A 92 12.69 17.50 -25.77
CA TYR A 92 12.70 18.96 -25.75
C TYR A 92 13.90 19.53 -26.49
N ASP A 93 13.64 20.59 -27.26
CA ASP A 93 14.66 21.41 -27.91
C ASP A 93 15.45 22.19 -26.84
N CYS A 94 16.78 22.19 -26.95
CA CYS A 94 17.70 22.96 -26.11
C CYS A 94 17.38 24.47 -26.08
N LYS A 95 16.57 24.99 -27.02
CA LYS A 95 16.16 26.40 -27.12
C LYS A 95 14.83 26.72 -26.41
N SER A 96 14.13 25.73 -25.87
CA SER A 96 12.87 25.95 -25.17
C SER A 96 13.12 26.56 -23.78
N PRO A 97 12.56 27.75 -23.47
CA PRO A 97 12.91 28.48 -22.27
C PRO A 97 12.40 27.82 -20.99
N ASP A 98 11.20 27.23 -21.04
CA ASP A 98 10.56 26.56 -19.92
C ASP A 98 9.88 25.27 -20.40
N VAL A 99 10.16 24.19 -19.68
CA VAL A 99 9.54 22.89 -19.89
C VAL A 99 9.14 22.34 -18.52
N MET A 100 8.02 21.62 -18.44
CA MET A 100 7.63 20.92 -17.23
C MET A 100 7.30 19.48 -17.62
N VAL A 101 8.17 18.54 -17.21
CA VAL A 101 7.88 17.11 -17.39
C VAL A 101 6.86 16.71 -16.34
N MET A 102 5.67 16.29 -16.79
CA MET A 102 4.64 15.81 -15.87
C MET A 102 4.72 14.29 -15.78
N ALA A 103 5.23 13.78 -14.65
CA ALA A 103 5.01 12.37 -14.33
C ALA A 103 3.55 12.18 -13.91
N GLU A 104 2.72 11.61 -14.78
CA GLU A 104 1.38 11.20 -14.40
C GLU A 104 1.46 9.89 -13.62
N ILE A 105 0.90 9.89 -12.40
CA ILE A 105 0.54 8.63 -11.76
C ILE A 105 -0.51 8.01 -12.67
N SER A 106 -0.23 6.82 -13.17
CA SER A 106 -1.16 6.11 -14.03
C SER A 106 -2.49 5.98 -13.28
N THR A 107 -3.54 6.56 -13.85
CA THR A 107 -4.92 6.46 -13.37
C THR A 107 -5.43 5.02 -13.33
N ILE A 108 -4.64 4.04 -13.78
CA ILE A 108 -4.88 2.60 -13.53
C ILE A 108 -5.11 2.34 -12.04
N TYR A 109 -4.61 3.17 -11.11
CA TYR A 109 -4.94 3.05 -9.68
C TYR A 109 -6.11 3.90 -9.18
N ALA A 110 -6.54 4.94 -9.92
CA ALA A 110 -7.80 5.65 -9.64
C ALA A 110 -9.02 4.85 -10.12
N SER A 111 -8.79 3.88 -11.01
CA SER A 111 -9.76 2.91 -11.49
C SER A 111 -9.15 1.51 -11.50
N VAL A 112 -8.52 1.06 -10.40
CA VAL A 112 -8.74 -0.34 -10.07
C VAL A 112 -10.21 -0.36 -9.69
N GLU A 113 -11.09 -0.64 -10.65
CA GLU A 113 -12.27 -1.41 -10.30
C GLU A 113 -11.71 -2.64 -9.60
N VAL A 114 -11.68 -2.57 -8.27
CA VAL A 114 -11.29 -3.68 -7.42
C VAL A 114 -12.42 -4.68 -7.59
N ASP A 115 -12.44 -5.39 -8.72
CA ASP A 115 -13.25 -6.61 -8.89
C ASP A 115 -12.76 -7.70 -7.92
N ALA A 116 -11.54 -7.52 -7.38
CA ALA A 116 -11.05 -8.20 -6.18
C ALA A 116 -11.50 -7.47 -4.89
N GLN A 117 -12.79 -7.12 -4.77
CA GLN A 117 -13.32 -6.91 -3.43
C GLN A 117 -13.11 -8.25 -2.72
N PRO A 118 -12.54 -8.29 -1.49
CA PRO A 118 -12.64 -9.52 -0.73
C PRO A 118 -14.13 -9.86 -0.72
N GLN A 119 -14.50 -11.08 -1.15
CA GLN A 119 -15.90 -11.50 -1.13
C GLN A 119 -16.34 -11.46 0.34
N THR A 120 -16.87 -10.32 0.72
CA THR A 120 -17.27 -9.94 2.07
C THR A 120 -18.78 -9.88 2.02
N SER A 121 -19.39 -11.03 2.26
CA SER A 121 -20.84 -11.17 2.29
C SER A 121 -21.46 -10.78 3.65
N GLY A 122 -20.69 -10.15 4.55
CA GLY A 122 -21.02 -10.18 5.97
C GLY A 122 -21.55 -8.93 6.66
N ILE A 123 -21.84 -9.16 7.93
CA ILE A 123 -22.40 -8.24 8.94
C ILE A 123 -21.56 -6.97 9.17
N TYR A 124 -20.29 -6.94 8.76
CA TYR A 124 -19.38 -5.80 8.95
C TYR A 124 -18.84 -5.20 7.64
N THR A 125 -19.44 -5.54 6.48
CA THR A 125 -19.03 -4.99 5.16
C THR A 125 -19.01 -3.47 5.12
N GLN A 126 -19.91 -2.79 5.84
CA GLN A 126 -19.89 -1.33 5.94
C GLN A 126 -18.58 -0.76 6.52
N TRP A 127 -17.96 -1.45 7.47
CA TRP A 127 -16.72 -1.04 8.12
C TRP A 127 -15.52 -1.27 7.21
N ILE A 128 -15.51 -2.40 6.50
CA ILE A 128 -14.51 -2.69 5.47
C ILE A 128 -14.59 -1.64 4.36
N ASN A 129 -15.78 -1.34 3.86
CA ASN A 129 -15.98 -0.29 2.87
C ASN A 129 -15.49 1.06 3.38
N THR A 130 -15.77 1.41 4.63
CA THR A 130 -15.26 2.64 5.25
C THR A 130 -13.73 2.72 5.17
N ALA A 131 -13.01 1.61 5.41
CA ALA A 131 -11.56 1.57 5.30
C ALA A 131 -11.08 1.74 3.84
N LEU A 132 -11.69 0.98 2.92
CA LEU A 132 -11.29 0.95 1.52
C LEU A 132 -11.64 2.25 0.79
N THR A 133 -12.70 2.95 1.20
CA THR A 133 -13.11 4.24 0.62
C THR A 133 -12.75 5.43 1.51
N THR A 134 -11.76 5.28 2.41
CA THR A 134 -11.34 6.38 3.29
C THR A 134 -10.98 7.61 2.47
N ASP A 135 -11.61 8.75 2.81
CA ASP A 135 -11.43 10.01 2.09
C ASP A 135 -9.98 10.51 2.15
N GLN A 136 -9.51 11.18 1.09
CA GLN A 136 -8.14 11.69 1.01
C GLN A 136 -7.84 12.74 2.08
N ALA A 137 -8.81 13.54 2.52
CA ALA A 137 -8.61 14.49 3.62
C ALA A 137 -8.41 13.77 4.95
N VAL A 138 -9.10 12.65 5.17
CA VAL A 138 -8.91 11.80 6.36
C VAL A 138 -7.52 11.16 6.34
N LEU A 139 -7.09 10.60 5.20
CA LEU A 139 -5.74 10.06 5.04
C LEU A 139 -4.66 11.13 5.24
N ALA A 140 -4.87 12.33 4.73
CA ALA A 140 -3.96 13.46 4.95
C ALA A 140 -3.84 13.82 6.44
N ALA A 141 -4.97 13.81 7.17
CA ALA A 141 -4.97 14.04 8.62
C ALA A 141 -4.25 12.93 9.41
N MET A 142 -4.20 11.71 8.88
CA MET A 142 -3.44 10.58 9.45
C MET A 142 -1.94 10.63 9.14
N GLY A 143 -1.51 11.46 8.18
CA GLY A 143 -0.12 11.67 7.78
C GLY A 143 0.33 10.84 6.57
N ALA A 144 1.50 11.16 6.02
CA ALA A 144 2.00 10.56 4.77
C ALA A 144 2.11 9.02 4.82
N GLN A 145 2.44 8.45 5.99
CA GLN A 145 2.49 7.00 6.18
C GLN A 145 1.12 6.34 5.92
N ALA A 146 0.00 7.00 6.25
CA ALA A 146 -1.33 6.43 6.06
C ALA A 146 -1.66 6.22 4.58
N ASN A 147 -1.25 7.16 3.72
CA ASN A 147 -1.41 7.04 2.28
C ASN A 147 -0.53 5.92 1.71
N GLY A 148 0.71 5.77 2.20
CA GLY A 148 1.58 4.65 1.82
C GLY A 148 0.98 3.29 2.18
N ASN A 149 0.45 3.16 3.40
CA ASN A 149 -0.24 1.96 3.85
C ASN A 149 -1.51 1.68 3.02
N GLN A 150 -2.30 2.71 2.67
CA GLN A 150 -3.49 2.53 1.85
C GLN A 150 -3.17 1.97 0.46
N ILE A 151 -2.10 2.45 -0.16
CA ILE A 151 -1.61 1.93 -1.44
C ILE A 151 -1.19 0.46 -1.29
N ALA A 152 -0.47 0.13 -0.23
CA ALA A 152 -0.03 -1.23 0.04
C ALA A 152 -1.20 -2.18 0.30
N ILE A 153 -2.27 -1.73 0.97
CA ILE A 153 -3.52 -2.50 1.13
C ILE A 153 -4.09 -2.87 -0.24
N PHE A 154 -4.22 -1.91 -1.16
CA PHE A 154 -4.79 -2.20 -2.49
C PHE A 154 -3.90 -3.11 -3.33
N GLN A 155 -2.59 -2.94 -3.26
CA GLN A 155 -1.64 -3.85 -3.91
C GLN A 155 -1.79 -5.27 -3.37
N ALA A 156 -1.84 -5.43 -2.05
CA ALA A 156 -1.99 -6.73 -1.41
C ALA A 156 -3.34 -7.39 -1.74
N LEU A 157 -4.43 -6.62 -1.81
CA LEU A 157 -5.74 -7.12 -2.26
C LEU A 157 -5.68 -7.66 -3.69
N SER A 158 -5.00 -6.96 -4.61
CA SER A 158 -4.86 -7.41 -6.01
C SER A 158 -4.09 -8.71 -6.19
N THR A 159 -3.26 -9.10 -5.22
CA THR A 159 -2.45 -10.34 -5.25
C THR A 159 -2.98 -11.42 -4.29
N GLY A 160 -4.06 -11.14 -3.56
CA GLY A 160 -4.59 -12.02 -2.51
C GLY A 160 -3.64 -12.20 -1.31
N ASP A 161 -2.77 -11.23 -1.05
CA ASP A 161 -1.88 -11.23 0.12
C ASP A 161 -2.61 -10.66 1.34
N MET A 162 -3.48 -11.46 1.93
CA MET A 162 -4.31 -11.02 3.05
C MET A 162 -3.50 -10.73 4.32
N GLY A 163 -2.28 -11.27 4.43
CA GLY A 163 -1.34 -10.99 5.51
C GLY A 163 -0.82 -9.55 5.46
N GLU A 164 -0.42 -9.09 4.27
CA GLU A 164 -0.06 -7.69 4.02
C GLU A 164 -1.25 -6.75 4.24
N VAL A 165 -2.44 -7.11 3.75
CA VAL A 165 -3.67 -6.34 4.04
C VAL A 165 -3.88 -6.20 5.55
N ALA A 166 -3.74 -7.29 6.30
CA ALA A 166 -3.97 -7.28 7.75
C ALA A 166 -3.00 -6.36 8.48
N PHE A 167 -1.73 -6.37 8.07
CA PHE A 167 -0.69 -5.53 8.63
C PHE A 167 -0.91 -4.05 8.35
N TYR A 168 -1.04 -3.66 7.08
CA TYR A 168 -1.17 -2.25 6.74
C TYR A 168 -2.50 -1.66 7.21
N ALA A 169 -3.57 -2.46 7.28
CA ALA A 169 -4.82 -2.05 7.90
C ALA A 169 -4.62 -1.79 9.40
N ASN A 170 -3.92 -2.66 10.14
CA ASN A 170 -3.63 -2.41 11.57
C ASN A 170 -2.80 -1.13 11.78
N GLU A 171 -1.79 -0.89 10.95
CA GLU A 171 -0.99 0.34 11.01
C GLU A 171 -1.86 1.59 10.75
N ASN A 172 -2.76 1.54 9.76
CA ASN A 172 -3.71 2.62 9.52
C ASN A 172 -4.74 2.80 10.63
N ALA A 173 -5.17 1.73 11.30
CA ALA A 173 -6.04 1.83 12.46
C ALA A 173 -5.35 2.61 13.60
N ALA A 174 -4.06 2.33 13.86
CA ALA A 174 -3.29 3.05 14.87
C ALA A 174 -3.09 4.54 14.52
N LEU A 175 -2.76 4.84 13.27
CA LEU A 175 -2.63 6.22 12.77
C LEU A 175 -3.97 6.97 12.85
N ALA A 176 -5.08 6.32 12.49
CA ALA A 176 -6.42 6.89 12.58
C ALA A 176 -6.80 7.23 14.02
N ARG A 177 -6.52 6.35 14.99
CA ARG A 177 -6.74 6.64 16.42
C ARG A 177 -5.91 7.85 16.88
N LYS A 178 -4.64 7.93 16.49
CA LYS A 178 -3.76 9.05 16.80
C LYS A 178 -4.28 10.38 16.22
N ALA A 179 -4.87 10.33 15.03
CA ALA A 179 -5.49 11.48 14.36
C ALA A 179 -6.96 11.73 14.77
N ALA A 180 -7.47 11.03 15.78
CA ALA A 180 -8.86 11.09 16.25
C ALA A 180 -9.92 10.80 15.15
N GLN A 181 -9.56 10.00 14.14
CA GLN A 181 -10.44 9.56 13.05
C GLN A 181 -11.14 8.24 13.43
N THR A 182 -12.09 8.29 14.37
CA THR A 182 -12.71 7.10 14.96
C THR A 182 -13.33 6.14 13.94
N SER A 183 -14.06 6.67 12.95
CA SER A 183 -14.71 5.84 11.92
C SER A 183 -13.68 5.08 11.08
N ALA A 184 -12.61 5.76 10.65
CA ALA A 184 -11.53 5.15 9.89
C ALA A 184 -10.78 4.12 10.75
N ALA A 185 -10.53 4.43 12.03
CA ALA A 185 -9.87 3.52 12.96
C ALA A 185 -10.64 2.20 13.12
N LEU A 186 -11.97 2.26 13.25
CA LEU A 186 -12.82 1.07 13.33
C LEU A 186 -12.85 0.31 12.01
N GLY A 187 -12.98 1.01 10.87
CA GLY A 187 -12.93 0.39 9.56
C GLY A 187 -11.63 -0.39 9.32
N TYR A 188 -10.49 0.25 9.56
CA TYR A 188 -9.17 -0.38 9.39
C TYR A 188 -8.91 -1.51 10.39
N ALA A 189 -9.36 -1.39 11.65
CA ALA A 189 -9.25 -2.48 12.61
C ALA A 189 -10.06 -3.71 12.16
N THR A 190 -11.27 -3.47 11.63
CA THR A 190 -12.15 -4.52 11.11
C THR A 190 -11.53 -5.21 9.90
N LEU A 191 -11.02 -4.42 8.93
CA LEU A 191 -10.30 -4.95 7.77
C LEU A 191 -9.11 -5.81 8.21
N SER A 192 -8.38 -5.37 9.25
CA SER A 192 -7.25 -6.14 9.79
C SER A 192 -7.69 -7.51 10.35
N TYR A 193 -8.79 -7.58 11.10
CA TYR A 193 -9.32 -8.85 11.61
C TYR A 193 -9.76 -9.77 10.48
N ASP A 194 -10.57 -9.26 9.55
CA ASP A 194 -11.12 -10.05 8.45
C ASP A 194 -10.01 -10.62 7.58
N SER A 195 -9.11 -9.77 7.08
CA SER A 195 -8.01 -10.22 6.23
C SER A 195 -7.01 -11.08 7.02
N GLY A 196 -6.84 -10.87 8.33
CA GLY A 196 -5.96 -11.71 9.13
C GLY A 196 -6.46 -13.13 9.29
N TYR A 197 -7.76 -13.35 9.52
CA TYR A 197 -8.33 -14.70 9.52
C TYR A 197 -8.29 -15.34 8.14
N ARG A 198 -8.55 -14.57 7.08
CA ARG A 198 -8.40 -15.06 5.70
C ARG A 198 -6.97 -15.45 5.35
N ALA A 199 -5.97 -14.68 5.83
CA ALA A 199 -4.56 -15.04 5.71
C ALA A 199 -4.25 -16.37 6.41
N MET A 200 -4.85 -16.61 7.59
CA MET A 200 -4.81 -17.91 8.27
C MET A 200 -5.53 -19.04 7.51
N GLY A 201 -6.24 -18.76 6.41
CA GLY A 201 -7.02 -19.74 5.67
C GLY A 201 -8.39 -20.04 6.28
N LEU A 202 -8.93 -19.11 7.09
CA LEU A 202 -10.21 -19.25 7.77
C LEU A 202 -11.24 -18.28 7.21
N ASP A 203 -12.51 -18.71 7.17
CA ASP A 203 -13.61 -17.79 6.92
C ASP A 203 -14.05 -17.13 8.24
N PRO A 204 -13.86 -15.81 8.41
CA PRO A 204 -14.27 -15.10 9.62
C PRO A 204 -15.80 -15.07 9.82
N GLU A 205 -16.58 -15.30 8.76
CA GLU A 205 -18.06 -15.31 8.74
C GLU A 205 -18.66 -16.72 8.85
N SER A 206 -17.86 -17.74 9.19
CA SER A 206 -18.35 -19.10 9.35
C SER A 206 -19.45 -19.25 10.41
N ALA A 207 -20.11 -20.41 10.46
CA ALA A 207 -21.27 -20.64 11.34
C ALA A 207 -20.96 -20.37 12.83
N VAL A 208 -19.71 -20.59 13.25
CA VAL A 208 -19.15 -20.01 14.48
C VAL A 208 -18.36 -18.76 14.10
N PRO A 209 -18.96 -17.56 14.21
CA PRO A 209 -18.32 -16.34 13.76
C PRO A 209 -17.04 -16.07 14.56
N LEU A 210 -15.96 -15.67 13.88
CA LEU A 210 -14.70 -15.31 14.52
C LEU A 210 -14.68 -13.83 14.92
N VAL A 211 -15.46 -13.02 14.20
CA VAL A 211 -15.71 -11.61 14.47
C VAL A 211 -17.21 -11.39 14.53
N MET A 212 -17.69 -10.63 15.52
CA MET A 212 -19.11 -10.27 15.67
C MET A 212 -19.29 -8.77 15.93
N LEU A 213 -20.51 -8.27 15.74
CA LEU A 213 -20.86 -6.93 16.19
C LEU A 213 -21.24 -6.99 17.68
N ASP A 214 -20.55 -6.21 18.51
CA ASP A 214 -20.89 -6.08 19.93
C ASP A 214 -22.03 -5.07 20.10
N ALA A 215 -23.24 -5.56 20.36
CA ALA A 215 -24.42 -4.74 20.58
C ALA A 215 -24.29 -3.81 21.80
N SER A 216 -23.46 -4.16 22.78
CA SER A 216 -23.21 -3.32 23.96
C SER A 216 -22.26 -2.14 23.68
N GLN A 217 -21.54 -2.20 22.56
CA GLN A 217 -20.55 -1.19 22.16
C GLN A 217 -20.92 -0.54 20.81
N ASN A 218 -22.20 -0.20 20.61
CA ASN A 218 -22.69 0.43 19.37
C ASN A 218 -22.43 -0.41 18.10
N ASN A 219 -22.50 -1.74 18.20
CA ASN A 219 -22.28 -2.66 17.09
C ASN A 219 -20.91 -2.48 16.43
N ILE A 220 -19.87 -2.22 17.22
CA ILE A 220 -18.49 -2.28 16.71
C ILE A 220 -18.06 -3.73 16.50
N PRO A 221 -17.25 -4.04 15.48
CA PRO A 221 -16.70 -5.37 15.29
C PRO A 221 -15.68 -5.73 16.39
N VAL A 222 -15.87 -6.88 17.03
CA VAL A 222 -14.98 -7.45 18.05
C VAL A 222 -14.73 -8.92 17.78
N LEU A 223 -13.61 -9.45 18.31
CA LEU A 223 -13.35 -10.89 18.28
C LEU A 223 -14.35 -11.62 19.18
N THR A 224 -14.88 -12.75 18.71
CA THR A 224 -15.65 -13.66 19.56
C THR A 224 -14.71 -14.48 20.45
N ASP A 225 -15.26 -15.20 21.44
CA ASP A 225 -14.46 -16.14 22.24
C ASP A 225 -13.77 -17.20 21.37
N ALA A 226 -14.47 -17.70 20.35
CA ALA A 226 -13.90 -18.63 19.37
C ALA A 226 -12.78 -17.99 18.55
N GLY A 227 -12.99 -16.76 18.06
CA GLY A 227 -11.97 -15.99 17.36
C GLY A 227 -10.73 -15.74 18.23
N GLY A 228 -10.91 -15.37 19.49
CA GLY A 228 -9.84 -15.15 20.46
C GLY A 228 -9.04 -16.43 20.76
N ALA A 229 -9.71 -17.57 20.91
CA ALA A 229 -9.06 -18.86 21.12
C ALA A 229 -8.23 -19.32 19.90
N ILE A 230 -8.76 -19.15 18.69
CA ILE A 230 -8.02 -19.45 17.45
C ILE A 230 -6.80 -18.52 17.31
N LEU A 231 -6.98 -17.22 17.58
CA LEU A 231 -5.89 -16.25 17.57
C LEU A 231 -4.81 -16.61 18.59
N GLN A 232 -5.19 -17.09 19.77
CA GLN A 232 -4.24 -17.53 20.78
C GLN A 232 -3.35 -18.66 20.26
N LYS A 233 -3.96 -19.67 19.62
CA LYS A 233 -3.24 -20.79 19.01
C LYS A 233 -2.30 -20.31 17.90
N PHE A 234 -2.76 -19.39 17.04
CA PHE A 234 -1.92 -18.79 16.03
C PHE A 234 -0.71 -18.09 16.66
N ASN A 235 -0.94 -17.24 17.66
CA ASN A 235 0.12 -16.51 18.34
C ASN A 235 1.11 -17.44 19.07
N GLN A 236 0.66 -18.59 19.58
CA GLN A 236 1.55 -19.60 20.19
C GLN A 236 2.46 -20.24 19.14
N THR A 237 1.93 -20.53 17.96
CA THR A 237 2.70 -21.13 16.85
C THR A 237 3.61 -20.13 16.17
N ALA A 238 3.11 -18.94 15.81
CA ALA A 238 3.80 -18.01 14.93
C ALA A 238 4.54 -16.87 15.64
N VAL A 239 4.09 -16.48 16.83
CA VAL A 239 4.64 -15.33 17.59
C VAL A 239 5.32 -15.77 18.89
N THR A 240 5.17 -17.04 19.28
CA THR A 240 5.63 -17.61 20.57
C THR A 240 5.03 -16.91 21.81
N THR A 241 3.78 -16.44 21.70
CA THR A 241 3.04 -15.82 22.83
C THR A 241 1.64 -16.42 22.99
N SER A 242 1.07 -16.39 24.20
CA SER A 242 -0.30 -16.85 24.46
C SER A 242 -1.33 -15.71 24.46
N SER A 243 -1.06 -14.62 23.76
CA SER A 243 -1.96 -13.46 23.71
C SER A 243 -3.23 -13.79 22.94
N VAL A 244 -4.38 -13.40 23.50
CA VAL A 244 -5.69 -13.37 22.81
C VAL A 244 -5.97 -12.02 22.16
N GLN A 245 -5.02 -11.08 22.24
CA GLN A 245 -5.15 -9.75 21.68
C GLN A 245 -4.59 -9.70 20.26
N TRP A 246 -5.27 -8.95 19.39
CA TRP A 246 -4.75 -8.61 18.08
C TRP A 246 -3.67 -7.54 18.22
N THR A 247 -2.42 -7.92 18.04
CA THR A 247 -1.27 -7.05 18.27
C THR A 247 -0.50 -6.77 16.98
N GLY A 248 0.37 -5.77 17.00
CA GLY A 248 1.32 -5.56 15.90
C GLY A 248 2.28 -6.75 15.70
N ALA A 249 2.52 -7.58 16.72
CA ALA A 249 3.30 -8.81 16.56
C ALA A 249 2.51 -9.88 15.79
N THR A 250 1.22 -10.03 16.10
CA THR A 250 0.28 -10.87 15.34
C THR A 250 0.28 -10.48 13.86
N THR A 251 0.05 -9.21 13.54
CA THR A 251 -0.05 -8.78 12.14
C THR A 251 1.27 -8.83 11.40
N ARG A 252 2.42 -8.67 12.08
CA ARG A 252 3.72 -8.96 11.47
C ARG A 252 3.89 -10.45 11.14
N ALA A 253 3.44 -11.35 12.00
CA ALA A 253 3.50 -12.77 11.73
C ALA A 253 2.62 -13.17 10.54
N LEU A 254 1.44 -12.57 10.42
CA LEU A 254 0.51 -12.79 9.31
C LEU A 254 1.14 -12.49 7.93
N ARG A 255 2.04 -11.51 7.82
CA ARG A 255 2.75 -11.19 6.56
C ARG A 255 3.66 -12.30 6.04
N PHE A 256 4.06 -13.23 6.90
CA PHE A 256 4.91 -14.35 6.49
C PHE A 256 4.09 -15.54 5.97
N ILE A 257 2.77 -15.50 6.10
CA ILE A 257 1.90 -16.48 5.48
C ILE A 257 1.91 -16.21 3.96
N PRO A 258 2.21 -17.20 3.11
CA PRO A 258 2.22 -17.00 1.66
C PRO A 258 0.88 -16.48 1.15
N ALA A 259 0.90 -15.60 0.14
CA ALA A 259 -0.31 -15.11 -0.51
C ALA A 259 -1.14 -16.26 -1.11
N ASP A 260 -2.45 -16.10 -1.11
CA ASP A 260 -3.40 -17.00 -1.76
C ASP A 260 -4.35 -16.17 -2.63
N PRO A 261 -4.00 -16.00 -3.92
CA PRO A 261 -4.78 -15.19 -4.86
C PRO A 261 -6.22 -15.66 -5.04
N GLN A 262 -6.48 -16.95 -4.83
CA GLN A 262 -7.80 -17.53 -5.09
C GLN A 262 -8.70 -17.46 -3.86
N GLN A 263 -8.12 -17.42 -2.65
CA GLN A 263 -8.86 -17.52 -1.38
C GLN A 263 -9.86 -18.71 -1.40
N THR A 264 -9.56 -19.73 -2.21
CA THR A 264 -10.44 -20.87 -2.43
C THR A 264 -10.29 -21.85 -1.30
N GLY A 265 -11.41 -22.25 -0.69
CA GLY A 265 -11.40 -23.27 0.36
C GLY A 265 -10.99 -22.74 1.73
N LEU A 266 -11.32 -21.49 2.04
CA LEU A 266 -11.28 -21.01 3.43
C LEU A 266 -12.07 -21.99 4.32
N LEU A 267 -11.43 -22.41 5.41
CA LEU A 267 -12.01 -23.34 6.37
C LEU A 267 -13.19 -22.64 7.06
N GLN A 268 -14.38 -23.25 6.91
CA GLN A 268 -15.58 -22.90 7.67
C GLN A 268 -15.51 -23.60 9.02
N ILE A 269 -15.67 -22.84 10.10
CA ILE A 269 -15.79 -23.39 11.45
C ILE A 269 -17.28 -23.55 11.77
N ASP A 270 -17.74 -24.80 11.74
CA ASP A 270 -19.14 -25.16 11.95
C ASP A 270 -19.50 -25.31 13.43
N SER A 271 -18.49 -25.52 14.29
CA SER A 271 -18.71 -25.72 15.73
C SER A 271 -17.52 -25.29 16.60
N ALA A 272 -17.80 -25.03 17.88
CA ALA A 272 -16.76 -24.73 18.87
C ALA A 272 -15.76 -25.89 19.04
N GLU A 273 -16.19 -27.14 18.82
CA GLU A 273 -15.32 -28.31 18.87
C GLU A 273 -14.33 -28.32 17.70
N GLN A 274 -14.76 -27.94 16.49
CA GLN A 274 -13.85 -27.77 15.36
C GLN A 274 -12.84 -26.65 15.62
N ALA A 275 -13.28 -25.50 16.15
CA ALA A 275 -12.37 -24.42 16.57
C ALA A 275 -11.32 -24.91 17.60
N ALA A 276 -11.74 -25.74 18.55
CA ALA A 276 -10.88 -26.33 19.57
C ALA A 276 -9.87 -27.34 19.02
N ARG A 277 -10.15 -27.98 17.88
CA ARG A 277 -9.25 -28.94 17.22
C ARG A 277 -8.33 -28.34 16.16
N LEU A 278 -8.62 -27.11 15.73
CA LEU A 278 -7.82 -26.39 14.75
C LEU A 278 -6.36 -26.29 15.19
N VAL A 279 -5.45 -26.57 14.26
CA VAL A 279 -3.99 -26.42 14.41
C VAL A 279 -3.46 -25.51 13.32
N PHE A 280 -2.23 -25.03 13.46
CA PHE A 280 -1.55 -24.21 12.45
C PHE A 280 -0.33 -24.94 11.93
N ASP A 281 -0.17 -24.97 10.61
CA ASP A 281 1.05 -25.46 9.99
C ASP A 281 2.24 -24.50 10.22
N PRO A 282 3.48 -24.89 9.88
CA PRO A 282 4.64 -24.02 10.05
C PRO A 282 4.59 -22.70 9.26
N SER A 283 3.74 -22.60 8.23
CA SER A 283 3.51 -21.38 7.47
C SER A 283 2.49 -20.45 8.12
N GLY A 284 1.79 -20.90 9.16
CA GLY A 284 0.75 -20.16 9.86
C GLY A 284 -0.66 -20.35 9.27
N ARG A 285 -0.87 -21.34 8.38
CA ARG A 285 -2.19 -21.68 7.86
C ARG A 285 -2.92 -22.66 8.77
N ALA A 286 -4.20 -22.40 8.97
CA ALA A 286 -5.08 -23.26 9.74
C ALA A 286 -5.30 -24.58 9.02
N LEU A 287 -5.29 -25.66 9.80
CA LEU A 287 -5.62 -27.01 9.38
C LEU A 287 -6.64 -27.58 10.37
N LEU A 288 -7.59 -28.36 9.87
CA LEU A 288 -8.52 -29.13 10.70
C LEU A 288 -8.14 -30.62 10.63
N PRO A 289 -7.52 -31.18 11.69
CA PRO A 289 -7.20 -32.61 11.73
C PRO A 289 -8.47 -33.46 11.63
N ALA A 290 -8.36 -34.67 11.09
CA ALA A 290 -9.45 -35.64 11.13
C ALA A 290 -9.92 -35.90 12.57
N PRO A 291 -11.19 -36.25 12.82
CA PRO A 291 -11.63 -36.64 14.16
C PRO A 291 -10.82 -37.85 14.60
N ASP A 292 -10.32 -37.82 15.84
CA ASP A 292 -9.71 -39.00 16.45
C ASP A 292 -10.76 -40.13 16.44
N SER A 293 -10.49 -41.16 15.66
CA SER A 293 -11.36 -42.33 15.47
C SER A 293 -11.34 -43.26 16.66
#